data_AF-A0A2N0TU88-F1
#
_entry.id   AF-A0A2N0TU88-F1
#
_cell.length_a   1.000
_cell.length_b   1.000
_cell.length_c   1.000
_cell.angle_alpha   90.00
_cell.angle_beta   90.00
_cell.angle_gamma   90.00
#
_symmetry.space_group_name_H-M   'P 1'
#
loop_
_entity.id
_entity.type
_entity.pdbx_description
1 polymer ?
#
loop_
_entity_poly.entity_id
_entity_poly.type
_entity_poly.pdbx_seq_one_letter_code
_entity_poly.pdbx_strand_id
1 'polypeptide(L)'
;MKKITKSLLGIFLLAVTLHSCSTESEENPAASQELEQELALENGGVLKIQSATYIFKNTGETAKFISQDRDFNFKFVNELSFEANQQNKHAVEGLKITNPETEEYLIFSHFEELKNGFVKFDAELSTGEVLRSVMYKTGNSNASSNKWHDEPVIGVTTPVIGAMIEFSQEEQLRNCRAALQVCANTNGVPTVALTNGKGWFTSIESCALECHD
;
A
#
# COMPACT_ATOMS: atom_id res chain seq x y z
N MET A 1 63.51 -33.68 26.76
CA MET A 1 62.76 -33.06 25.65
C MET A 1 61.34 -33.61 25.60
N LYS A 2 60.36 -32.71 25.48
CA LYS A 2 59.04 -32.86 24.82
C LYS A 2 57.90 -33.61 25.54
N LYS A 3 56.77 -32.87 25.63
CA LYS A 3 55.35 -33.29 25.71
C LYS A 3 54.70 -33.50 27.09
N ILE A 4 54.60 -32.45 27.92
CA ILE A 4 53.56 -32.42 28.98
C ILE A 4 52.74 -31.11 28.98
N THR A 5 53.21 -30.03 28.34
CA THR A 5 52.58 -28.71 28.45
C THR A 5 51.46 -28.42 27.44
N LYS A 6 51.03 -29.36 26.59
CA LYS A 6 49.99 -29.10 25.58
C LYS A 6 48.58 -29.58 25.94
N SER A 7 48.39 -30.33 27.03
CA SER A 7 47.08 -30.94 27.30
C SER A 7 46.21 -30.19 28.31
N LEU A 8 46.77 -29.25 29.08
CA LEU A 8 46.01 -28.47 30.07
C LEU A 8 45.48 -27.12 29.53
N LEU A 9 46.00 -26.65 28.38
CA LEU A 9 45.49 -25.44 27.72
C LEU A 9 44.21 -25.67 26.90
N GLY A 10 43.88 -26.93 26.57
CA GLY A 10 42.72 -27.27 25.76
C GLY A 10 41.40 -27.26 26.54
N ILE A 11 41.43 -27.54 27.84
CA ILE A 11 40.22 -27.61 28.67
C ILE A 11 39.81 -26.22 29.18
N PHE A 12 40.79 -25.32 29.40
CA PHE A 12 40.49 -23.96 29.83
C PHE A 12 39.94 -23.07 28.70
N LEU A 13 40.24 -23.38 27.43
CA LEU A 13 39.67 -22.65 26.29
C LEU A 13 38.23 -23.07 25.93
N LEU A 14 37.82 -24.30 26.28
CA LEU A 14 36.46 -24.78 25.95
C LEU A 14 35.39 -24.35 26.96
N ALA A 15 35.78 -23.87 28.14
CA ALA A 15 34.84 -23.42 29.18
C ALA A 15 34.45 -21.94 29.05
N VAL A 16 35.21 -21.14 28.29
CA VAL A 16 34.95 -19.69 28.13
C VAL A 16 34.07 -19.38 26.93
N THR A 17 33.82 -20.34 26.02
CA THR A 17 32.93 -20.15 24.87
C THR A 17 31.45 -20.42 25.16
N LEU A 18 31.08 -20.72 26.41
CA LEU A 18 29.69 -20.98 26.82
C LEU A 18 29.07 -19.88 27.70
N HIS A 19 29.76 -18.74 27.89
CA HIS A 19 29.27 -17.61 28.70
C HIS A 19 29.20 -16.27 27.92
N SER A 20 29.29 -16.29 26.59
CA SER A 20 28.99 -15.11 25.78
C SER A 20 27.61 -15.24 25.13
N CYS A 21 26.65 -14.60 25.82
CA CYS A 21 25.33 -14.16 25.34
C CYS A 21 24.40 -15.28 24.82
N SER A 22 23.77 -16.10 25.67
CA SER A 22 22.60 -15.73 26.50
C SER A 22 22.31 -14.24 26.62
N THR A 23 21.98 -13.61 25.50
CA THR A 23 20.76 -12.82 25.50
C THR A 23 19.75 -13.76 24.89
N GLU A 24 18.74 -14.15 25.67
CA GLU A 24 17.40 -14.23 25.10
C GLU A 24 17.27 -12.96 24.25
N SER A 25 17.47 -13.10 22.95
CA SER A 25 16.78 -12.23 22.04
C SER A 25 15.34 -12.57 22.35
N GLU A 26 14.73 -11.83 23.27
CA GLU A 26 13.40 -11.34 23.02
C GLU A 26 13.46 -10.88 21.57
N GLU A 27 13.04 -11.75 20.65
CA GLU A 27 12.57 -11.33 19.35
C GLU A 27 11.59 -10.23 19.71
N ASN A 28 12.03 -8.98 19.58
CA ASN A 28 11.23 -7.84 19.91
C ASN A 28 9.96 -8.01 19.08
N PRO A 29 8.80 -8.30 19.71
CA PRO A 29 7.58 -8.55 18.95
C PRO A 29 7.18 -7.32 18.15
N ALA A 30 7.74 -6.14 18.48
CA ALA A 30 7.51 -4.88 17.79
C ALA A 30 8.05 -4.84 16.35
N ALA A 31 8.92 -5.77 15.95
CA ALA A 31 9.37 -5.88 14.55
C ALA A 31 8.43 -6.71 13.66
N SER A 32 7.28 -7.19 14.17
CA SER A 32 6.16 -7.60 13.31
C SER A 32 5.49 -6.35 12.73
N GLN A 33 6.22 -5.82 11.74
CA GLN A 33 5.80 -5.14 10.51
C GLN A 33 4.52 -4.32 10.63
N GLU A 34 4.66 -2.99 10.66
CA GLU A 34 3.55 -2.02 10.78
C GLU A 34 2.36 -2.33 9.84
N LEU A 35 2.65 -2.88 8.66
CA LEU A 35 1.63 -3.35 7.72
C LEU A 35 0.71 -4.43 8.32
N GLU A 36 1.25 -5.44 9.01
CA GLU A 36 0.46 -6.50 9.62
C GLU A 36 -0.47 -5.97 10.71
N GLN A 37 0.03 -5.01 11.50
CA GLN A 37 -0.75 -4.32 12.52
C GLN A 37 -1.91 -3.54 11.89
N GLU A 38 -1.64 -2.80 10.80
CA GLU A 38 -2.67 -2.03 10.10
C GLU A 38 -3.70 -2.94 9.41
N LEU A 39 -3.27 -4.07 8.83
CA LEU A 39 -4.16 -5.05 8.21
C LEU A 39 -5.09 -5.75 9.21
N ALA A 40 -4.68 -5.83 10.49
CA ALA A 40 -5.50 -6.39 11.56
C ALA A 40 -6.61 -5.43 12.03
N LEU A 41 -6.46 -4.12 11.75
CA LEU A 41 -7.49 -3.13 12.02
C LEU A 41 -8.62 -3.20 10.98
N GLU A 42 -9.82 -2.78 11.40
CA GLU A 42 -10.94 -2.64 10.48
C GLU A 42 -10.62 -1.56 9.42
N ASN A 43 -10.75 -1.94 8.15
CA ASN A 43 -10.46 -1.08 7.01
C ASN A 43 -11.54 -1.24 5.93
N GLY A 44 -11.68 -0.21 5.08
CA GLY A 44 -12.59 -0.17 3.95
C GLY A 44 -12.10 -0.93 2.72
N GLY A 45 -10.88 -1.47 2.77
CA GLY A 45 -10.31 -2.34 1.74
C GLY A 45 -8.79 -2.21 1.63
N VAL A 46 -8.22 -3.11 0.84
CA VAL A 46 -6.78 -3.22 0.58
C VAL A 46 -6.54 -3.29 -0.92
N LEU A 47 -5.66 -2.44 -1.43
CA LEU A 47 -5.22 -2.44 -2.82
C LEU A 47 -3.70 -2.68 -2.87
N LYS A 48 -3.23 -3.56 -3.74
CA LYS A 48 -1.80 -3.85 -3.94
C LYS A 48 -1.44 -3.58 -5.39
N ILE A 49 -0.43 -2.73 -5.58
CA ILE A 49 0.12 -2.36 -6.90
C ILE A 49 1.62 -2.54 -6.80
N GLN A 50 2.18 -3.51 -7.53
CA GLN A 50 3.61 -3.84 -7.48
C GLN A 50 4.09 -4.05 -6.02
N SER A 51 5.08 -3.28 -5.55
CA SER A 51 5.61 -3.34 -4.18
C SER A 51 4.82 -2.50 -3.16
N ALA A 52 3.82 -1.73 -3.60
CA ALA A 52 3.03 -0.86 -2.75
C ALA A 52 1.75 -1.57 -2.27
N THR A 53 1.47 -1.43 -0.97
CA THR A 53 0.19 -1.82 -0.37
C THR A 53 -0.52 -0.59 0.17
N TYR A 54 -1.77 -0.42 -0.24
CA TYR A 54 -2.65 0.66 0.18
C TYR A 54 -3.76 0.09 1.06
N ILE A 55 -3.97 0.70 2.22
CA ILE A 55 -5.04 0.35 3.16
C ILE A 55 -5.98 1.54 3.29
N PHE A 56 -7.25 1.33 2.93
CA PHE A 56 -8.29 2.35 2.98
C PHE A 56 -8.86 2.41 4.40
N LYS A 57 -8.55 3.47 5.15
CA LYS A 57 -9.03 3.64 6.52
C LYS A 57 -10.49 4.09 6.52
N ASN A 58 -11.21 3.70 7.57
CA ASN A 58 -12.59 4.17 7.78
C ASN A 58 -12.66 5.69 8.08
N THR A 59 -11.53 6.33 8.37
CA THR A 59 -11.42 7.78 8.56
C THR A 59 -11.45 8.57 7.24
N GLY A 60 -11.38 7.89 6.09
CA GLY A 60 -11.28 8.51 4.76
C GLY A 60 -9.85 8.71 4.27
N GLU A 61 -8.85 8.46 5.12
CA GLU A 61 -7.43 8.43 4.73
C GLU A 61 -7.06 7.10 4.08
N THR A 62 -6.01 7.10 3.27
CA THR A 62 -5.36 5.90 2.74
C THR A 62 -3.94 5.82 3.26
N ALA A 63 -3.58 4.71 3.91
CA ALA A 63 -2.22 4.43 4.31
C ALA A 63 -1.48 3.71 3.19
N LYS A 64 -0.29 4.21 2.82
CA LYS A 64 0.60 3.58 1.85
C LYS A 64 1.76 2.90 2.59
N PHE A 65 2.06 1.68 2.19
CA PHE A 65 3.18 0.88 2.67
C PHE A 65 4.04 0.45 1.49
N ILE A 66 5.36 0.49 1.65
CA ILE A 66 6.31 -0.10 0.72
C ILE A 66 6.94 -1.30 1.41
N SER A 67 6.72 -2.49 0.85
CA SER A 67 7.02 -3.75 1.54
C SER A 67 6.27 -3.88 2.86
N GLN A 68 6.89 -3.51 3.99
CA GLN A 68 6.37 -3.72 5.35
C GLN A 68 6.34 -2.45 6.19
N ASP A 69 6.97 -1.38 5.70
CA ASP A 69 7.11 -0.11 6.38
C ASP A 69 6.09 0.88 5.81
N ARG A 70 5.49 1.69 6.68
CA ARG A 70 4.60 2.76 6.25
C ARG A 70 5.42 3.84 5.54
N ASP A 71 4.97 4.24 4.35
CA ASP A 71 5.52 5.39 3.62
C ASP A 71 4.85 6.67 4.17
N PHE A 72 3.53 6.78 4.03
CA PHE A 72 2.73 7.89 4.56
C PHE A 72 1.22 7.58 4.52
N ASN A 73 0.42 8.40 5.20
CA ASN A 73 -1.02 8.46 4.96
C ASN A 73 -1.32 9.58 3.97
N PHE A 74 -2.38 9.45 3.17
CA PHE A 74 -2.85 10.55 2.32
C PHE A 74 -4.38 10.61 2.25
N LYS A 75 -4.90 11.79 1.93
CA LYS A 75 -6.30 12.04 1.60
C LYS A 75 -6.37 13.01 0.42
N PHE A 76 -7.32 12.80 -0.49
CA PHE A 76 -7.63 13.80 -1.49
C PHE A 76 -8.51 14.89 -0.86
N VAL A 77 -8.10 16.15 -1.02
CA VAL A 77 -8.83 17.30 -0.43
C VAL A 77 -10.11 17.61 -1.21
N ASN A 78 -10.10 17.35 -2.52
CA ASN A 78 -11.26 17.47 -3.38
C ASN A 78 -11.84 16.08 -3.65
N GLU A 79 -13.17 15.95 -3.65
CA GLU A 79 -13.80 14.72 -4.11
C GLU A 79 -13.41 14.43 -5.56
N LEU A 80 -13.02 13.20 -5.86
CA LEU A 80 -12.71 12.78 -7.22
C LEU A 80 -14.03 12.65 -7.98
N SER A 81 -14.24 13.51 -8.98
CA SER A 81 -15.37 13.39 -9.90
C SER A 81 -15.09 12.29 -10.93
N PHE A 82 -15.94 11.28 -11.02
CA PHE A 82 -15.79 10.18 -11.99
C PHE A 82 -17.13 9.68 -12.52
N GLU A 83 -17.11 9.22 -13.76
CA GLU A 83 -18.19 8.47 -14.39
C GLU A 83 -17.71 7.04 -14.68
N ALA A 84 -18.52 6.06 -14.32
CA ALA A 84 -18.24 4.65 -14.61
C ALA A 84 -19.16 4.17 -15.72
N ASN A 85 -18.58 3.77 -16.86
CA ASN A 85 -19.31 3.05 -17.88
C ASN A 85 -19.06 1.55 -17.70
N GLN A 86 -20.08 0.83 -17.23
CA GLN A 86 -20.08 -0.63 -17.24
C GLN A 86 -20.34 -1.05 -18.68
N GLN A 87 -19.28 -1.13 -19.48
CA GLN A 87 -19.44 -1.40 -20.91
C GLN A 87 -20.08 -2.76 -21.17
N ASN A 88 -20.04 -3.72 -20.22
CA ASN A 88 -20.92 -4.88 -20.17
C ASN A 88 -20.89 -5.55 -18.78
N LYS A 89 -22.00 -6.18 -18.38
CA LYS A 89 -22.20 -6.85 -17.06
C LYS A 89 -21.39 -8.13 -16.86
N HIS A 90 -20.50 -8.48 -17.80
CA HIS A 90 -19.69 -9.69 -17.72
C HIS A 90 -18.25 -9.32 -17.34
N ALA A 91 -17.71 -10.05 -16.35
CA ALA A 91 -16.39 -9.84 -15.73
C ALA A 91 -15.17 -9.82 -16.69
N VAL A 92 -15.37 -10.06 -17.98
CA VAL A 92 -14.31 -10.13 -19.00
C VAL A 92 -14.19 -8.82 -19.79
N GLU A 93 -15.22 -7.98 -19.83
CA GLU A 93 -15.31 -6.87 -20.80
C GLU A 93 -14.83 -5.51 -20.27
N GLY A 94 -14.34 -5.50 -19.04
CA GLY A 94 -13.65 -4.35 -18.47
C GLY A 94 -14.55 -3.26 -17.90
N LEU A 95 -14.00 -2.48 -16.98
CA LEU A 95 -14.66 -1.35 -16.36
C LEU A 95 -13.89 -0.08 -16.74
N LYS A 96 -14.53 0.84 -17.45
CA LYS A 96 -13.95 2.14 -17.77
C LYS A 96 -14.47 3.20 -16.82
N ILE A 97 -13.55 3.86 -16.12
CA ILE A 97 -13.81 5.02 -15.28
C ILE A 97 -13.21 6.23 -15.98
N THR A 98 -13.97 7.31 -16.11
CA THR A 98 -13.55 8.52 -16.83
C THR A 98 -13.71 9.74 -15.93
N ASN A 99 -12.76 10.65 -15.95
CA ASN A 99 -12.89 11.99 -15.41
C ASN A 99 -13.74 12.82 -16.39
N PRO A 100 -14.94 13.28 -16.02
CA PRO A 100 -15.82 14.01 -16.94
C PRO A 100 -15.28 15.38 -17.35
N GLU A 101 -14.33 15.94 -16.59
CA GLU A 101 -13.77 17.27 -16.87
C GLU A 101 -12.60 17.22 -17.85
N THR A 102 -11.82 16.13 -17.82
CA THR A 102 -10.55 16.02 -18.57
C THR A 102 -10.53 14.90 -19.59
N GLU A 103 -11.54 14.02 -19.58
CA GLU A 103 -11.62 12.78 -20.37
C GLU A 103 -10.51 11.76 -20.06
N GLU A 104 -9.69 11.99 -19.03
CA GLU A 104 -8.74 11.00 -18.52
C GLU A 104 -9.47 9.76 -18.02
N TYR A 105 -8.83 8.60 -18.13
CA TYR A 105 -9.51 7.35 -17.86
C TYR A 105 -8.63 6.31 -17.17
N LEU A 106 -9.33 5.39 -16.52
CA LEU A 106 -8.84 4.10 -16.04
C LEU A 106 -9.67 3.00 -16.70
N ILE A 107 -9.02 2.00 -17.29
CA ILE A 107 -9.68 0.81 -17.81
C ILE A 107 -9.19 -0.39 -17.02
N PHE A 108 -10.08 -0.99 -16.24
CA PHE A 108 -9.81 -2.23 -15.53
C PHE A 108 -10.20 -3.42 -16.40
N SER A 109 -9.34 -4.43 -16.49
CA SER A 109 -9.53 -5.60 -17.37
C SER A 109 -8.93 -6.87 -16.76
N HIS A 110 -9.21 -8.03 -17.36
CA HIS A 110 -8.63 -9.32 -16.97
C HIS A 110 -8.85 -9.70 -15.49
N PHE A 111 -10.10 -9.60 -15.02
CA PHE A 111 -10.45 -9.90 -13.64
C PHE A 111 -10.36 -11.40 -13.31
N GLU A 112 -9.75 -11.72 -12.17
CA GLU A 112 -9.59 -13.08 -11.63
C GLU A 112 -9.87 -13.08 -10.12
N GLU A 113 -10.82 -13.90 -9.65
CA GLU A 113 -11.02 -14.13 -8.20
C GLU A 113 -9.94 -15.06 -7.64
N LEU A 114 -9.33 -14.65 -6.55
CA LEU A 114 -8.41 -15.47 -5.80
C LEU A 114 -9.08 -16.04 -4.55
N LYS A 115 -8.68 -17.25 -4.17
CA LYS A 115 -9.24 -17.98 -3.02
C LYS A 115 -9.12 -17.25 -1.67
N ASN A 116 -8.21 -16.27 -1.57
CA ASN A 116 -8.00 -15.45 -0.39
C ASN A 116 -8.93 -14.20 -0.32
N GLY A 117 -9.88 -14.10 -1.25
CA GLY A 117 -10.84 -13.00 -1.37
C GLY A 117 -10.30 -11.75 -2.05
N PHE A 118 -9.10 -11.82 -2.64
CA PHE A 118 -8.61 -10.77 -3.53
C PHE A 118 -9.13 -10.97 -4.95
N VAL A 119 -9.23 -9.87 -5.66
CA VAL A 119 -9.56 -9.82 -7.07
C VAL A 119 -8.35 -9.24 -7.76
N LYS A 120 -7.81 -10.01 -8.70
CA LYS A 120 -6.65 -9.63 -9.49
C LYS A 120 -7.12 -9.09 -10.84
N PHE A 121 -6.53 -8.00 -11.30
CA PHE A 121 -6.89 -7.34 -12.57
C PHE A 121 -5.72 -6.52 -13.10
N ASP A 122 -5.83 -6.08 -14.34
CA ASP A 122 -4.92 -5.09 -14.94
C ASP A 122 -5.64 -3.74 -15.05
N ALA A 123 -4.91 -2.64 -14.89
CA ALA A 123 -5.42 -1.28 -15.05
C ALA A 123 -4.62 -0.52 -16.11
N GLU A 124 -5.29 -0.03 -17.15
CA GLU A 124 -4.72 0.89 -18.14
C GLU A 124 -5.11 2.33 -17.81
N LEU A 125 -4.11 3.21 -17.83
CA LEU A 125 -4.25 4.65 -17.58
C LEU A 125 -4.33 5.38 -18.93
N SER A 126 -4.99 6.55 -18.98
CA SER A 126 -5.00 7.39 -20.20
C SER A 126 -3.63 7.94 -20.59
N THR A 127 -2.63 7.79 -19.73
CA THR A 127 -1.21 8.04 -20.04
C THR A 127 -0.58 6.94 -20.93
N GLY A 128 -1.28 5.81 -21.12
CA GLY A 128 -0.77 4.61 -21.80
C GLY A 128 -0.01 3.64 -20.88
N GLU A 129 0.18 3.99 -19.61
CA GLU A 129 0.75 3.07 -18.62
C GLU A 129 -0.24 1.95 -18.29
N VAL A 130 0.28 0.73 -18.15
CA VAL A 130 -0.52 -0.45 -17.78
C VAL A 130 0.04 -1.07 -16.51
N LEU A 131 -0.75 -1.00 -15.44
CA LEU A 131 -0.50 -1.63 -14.16
C LEU A 131 -0.99 -3.08 -14.22
N ARG A 132 -0.05 -4.02 -14.22
CA ARG A 132 -0.36 -5.45 -14.32
C ARG A 132 -0.56 -6.08 -12.94
N SER A 133 -1.46 -7.05 -12.86
CA SER A 133 -1.66 -7.88 -11.66
C SER A 133 -1.93 -7.09 -10.38
N VAL A 134 -2.70 -6.01 -10.50
CA VAL A 134 -3.23 -5.26 -9.35
C VAL A 134 -4.13 -6.19 -8.55
N MET A 135 -4.03 -6.16 -7.22
CA MET A 135 -4.89 -6.95 -6.35
C MET A 135 -5.74 -6.05 -5.46
N TYR A 136 -7.05 -6.25 -5.45
CA TYR A 136 -7.97 -5.52 -4.58
C TYR A 136 -8.79 -6.47 -3.71
N LYS A 137 -9.00 -6.10 -2.45
CA LYS A 137 -9.93 -6.76 -1.54
C LYS A 137 -10.76 -5.70 -0.84
N THR A 138 -12.08 -5.81 -0.94
CA THR A 138 -12.98 -4.92 -0.20
C THR A 138 -12.91 -5.18 1.31
N GLY A 139 -13.13 -4.12 2.11
CA GLY A 139 -13.25 -4.23 3.56
C GLY A 139 -14.50 -4.99 3.99
N ASN A 140 -14.53 -5.48 5.23
CA ASN A 140 -15.68 -6.24 5.77
C ASN A 140 -17.00 -5.45 5.73
N SER A 141 -16.94 -4.13 5.85
CA SER A 141 -18.10 -3.21 5.77
C SER A 141 -18.68 -3.08 4.36
N ASN A 142 -17.89 -3.39 3.33
CA ASN A 142 -18.24 -3.26 1.91
C ASN A 142 -18.17 -4.62 1.17
N ALA A 143 -18.18 -5.73 1.92
CA ALA A 143 -18.17 -7.07 1.36
C ALA A 143 -19.53 -7.37 0.72
N SER A 144 -19.63 -7.20 -0.60
CA SER A 144 -20.77 -7.69 -1.37
C SER A 144 -20.84 -9.21 -1.26
N SER A 145 -22.01 -9.74 -0.92
CA SER A 145 -22.32 -11.17 -0.97
C SER A 145 -22.58 -11.67 -2.39
N ASN A 146 -22.61 -10.76 -3.38
CA ASN A 146 -22.97 -11.09 -4.76
C ASN A 146 -21.79 -11.68 -5.51
N LYS A 147 -21.98 -12.90 -6.00
CA LYS A 147 -21.08 -13.54 -6.96
C LYS A 147 -21.22 -12.82 -8.30
N TRP A 148 -20.17 -12.11 -8.76
CA TRP A 148 -19.72 -11.76 -10.12
C TRP A 148 -20.70 -11.41 -11.27
N HIS A 149 -22.01 -11.58 -11.09
CA HIS A 149 -22.99 -11.60 -12.17
C HIS A 149 -23.84 -10.34 -12.21
N ASP A 150 -23.87 -9.56 -11.13
CA ASP A 150 -24.79 -8.42 -11.01
C ASP A 150 -24.11 -7.07 -10.77
N GLU A 151 -22.90 -7.03 -10.19
CA GLU A 151 -22.18 -5.78 -9.86
C GLU A 151 -20.67 -5.90 -10.11
N PRO A 152 -19.99 -4.80 -10.51
CA PRO A 152 -18.54 -4.80 -10.64
C PRO A 152 -17.89 -5.10 -9.30
N VAL A 153 -17.02 -6.11 -9.30
CA VAL A 153 -16.36 -6.65 -8.13
C VAL A 153 -15.46 -5.62 -7.43
N ILE A 154 -14.95 -4.66 -8.18
CA ILE A 154 -14.33 -3.46 -7.64
C ILE A 154 -15.44 -2.44 -7.41
N GLY A 155 -15.74 -2.15 -6.14
CA GLY A 155 -16.48 -0.95 -5.80
C GLY A 155 -15.73 0.23 -6.39
N VAL A 156 -16.31 0.90 -7.39
CA VAL A 156 -15.74 2.12 -7.97
C VAL A 156 -15.82 3.19 -6.89
N THR A 157 -14.73 3.28 -6.12
CA THR A 157 -14.65 4.13 -4.94
C THR A 157 -13.50 5.11 -5.09
N THR A 158 -13.69 6.31 -4.57
CA THR A 158 -12.67 7.37 -4.53
C THR A 158 -11.32 6.87 -4.01
N PRO A 159 -11.21 6.02 -2.97
CA PRO A 159 -9.92 5.52 -2.50
C PRO A 159 -9.18 4.64 -3.52
N VAL A 160 -9.89 3.78 -4.27
CA VAL A 160 -9.26 2.93 -5.30
C VAL A 160 -8.73 3.78 -6.45
N ILE A 161 -9.55 4.70 -6.97
CA ILE A 161 -9.13 5.62 -8.04
C ILE A 161 -7.96 6.49 -7.54
N GLY A 162 -8.07 7.02 -6.32
CA GLY A 162 -7.07 7.86 -5.70
C GLY A 162 -5.72 7.17 -5.50
N ALA A 163 -5.71 5.90 -5.08
CA ALA A 163 -4.46 5.14 -4.95
C ALA A 163 -3.78 4.88 -6.29
N MET A 164 -4.55 4.65 -7.37
CA MET A 164 -4.01 4.52 -8.73
C MET A 164 -3.40 5.83 -9.23
N ILE A 165 -4.08 6.95 -8.96
CA ILE A 165 -3.59 8.30 -9.26
C ILE A 165 -2.29 8.57 -8.52
N GLU A 166 -2.25 8.34 -7.21
CA GLU A 166 -1.05 8.52 -6.38
C GLU A 166 0.12 7.67 -6.91
N PHE A 167 -0.13 6.40 -7.21
CA PHE A 167 0.89 5.49 -7.74
C PHE A 167 1.50 6.02 -9.03
N SER A 168 0.67 6.47 -9.98
CA SER A 168 1.13 7.03 -11.26
C SER A 168 1.99 8.30 -11.12
N GLN A 169 1.90 8.96 -9.97
CA GLN A 169 2.59 10.22 -9.68
C GLN A 169 3.70 10.09 -8.64
N GLU A 170 4.10 8.86 -8.29
CA GLU A 170 5.07 8.60 -7.21
C GLU A 170 6.40 9.35 -7.42
N GLU A 171 6.85 9.51 -8.66
CA GLU A 171 8.08 10.26 -8.95
C GLU A 171 7.96 11.74 -8.59
N GLN A 172 6.80 12.35 -8.82
CA GLN A 172 6.56 13.76 -8.52
C GLN A 172 6.40 13.99 -7.01
N LEU A 173 5.86 12.99 -6.30
CA LEU A 173 5.79 12.96 -4.83
C LEU A 173 7.16 12.87 -4.16
N ARG A 174 8.25 12.56 -4.86
CA ARG A 174 9.60 12.60 -4.27
C ARG A 174 9.94 13.97 -3.68
N ASN A 175 9.43 15.05 -4.26
CA ASN A 175 9.63 16.39 -3.71
C ASN A 175 8.82 16.62 -2.42
N CYS A 176 7.67 15.95 -2.25
CA CYS A 176 6.94 15.90 -0.98
C CYS A 176 7.65 15.06 0.08
N ARG A 177 8.34 13.99 -0.32
CA ARG A 177 9.02 13.07 0.60
C ARG A 177 10.07 13.74 1.48
N ALA A 178 10.70 14.82 1.01
CA ALA A 178 11.60 15.61 1.84
C ALA A 178 10.89 16.23 3.06
N ALA A 179 9.66 16.72 2.88
CA ALA A 179 8.85 17.24 3.99
C ALA A 179 8.30 16.11 4.88
N LEU A 180 7.95 14.97 4.29
CA LEU A 180 7.53 13.76 5.03
C LEU A 180 8.62 13.29 6.00
N GLN A 181 9.87 13.26 5.54
CA GLN A 181 11.00 12.83 6.36
C GLN A 181 11.20 13.70 7.60
N VAL A 182 10.92 15.01 7.52
CA VAL A 182 11.02 15.92 8.66
C VAL A 182 9.99 15.56 9.74
N CYS A 183 8.75 15.23 9.35
CA CYS A 183 7.71 14.78 10.28
C CYS A 183 8.04 13.42 10.93
N ALA A 184 8.52 12.47 10.12
CA ALA A 184 8.95 11.16 10.63
C ALA A 184 10.10 11.30 11.64
N ASN A 185 11.04 12.22 11.41
CA ASN A 185 12.16 12.49 12.32
C ASN A 185 11.72 13.10 13.67
N THR A 186 10.49 13.62 13.77
CA THR A 186 9.89 14.10 15.03
C THR A 186 8.97 13.06 15.68
N ASN A 187 9.04 11.78 15.25
CA ASN A 187 8.12 10.69 15.61
C ASN A 187 6.66 10.94 15.22
N GLY A 188 6.39 11.90 14.33
CA GLY A 188 5.04 12.16 13.87
C GLY A 188 4.65 11.29 12.70
N VAL A 189 3.35 11.03 12.55
CA VAL A 189 2.76 10.31 11.41
C VAL A 189 2.31 11.34 10.37
N PRO A 190 2.90 11.34 9.17
CA PRO A 190 2.53 12.30 8.15
C PRO A 190 1.24 11.91 7.42
N THR A 191 0.34 12.88 7.29
CA THR A 191 -0.81 12.83 6.39
C THR A 191 -0.62 13.86 5.28
N VAL A 192 -0.58 13.38 4.03
CA VAL A 192 -0.50 14.21 2.83
C VAL A 192 -1.90 14.54 2.34
N ALA A 193 -2.23 15.82 2.36
CA ALA A 193 -3.37 16.36 1.63
C ALA A 193 -2.96 16.55 0.17
N LEU A 194 -3.50 15.69 -0.70
CA LEU A 194 -3.29 15.72 -2.14
C LEU A 194 -4.39 16.55 -2.80
N THR A 195 -3.97 17.53 -3.60
CA THR A 195 -4.86 18.25 -4.52
C THR A 195 -4.52 17.80 -5.92
N ASN A 196 -5.46 17.12 -6.58
CA ASN A 196 -5.33 16.88 -8.01
C ASN A 196 -5.25 18.21 -8.73
N GLY A 197 -4.30 18.31 -9.66
CA GLY A 197 -4.20 19.48 -10.52
C GLY A 197 -5.33 19.52 -11.55
N LYS A 198 -5.03 20.04 -12.73
CA LYS A 198 -5.97 20.11 -13.86
C LYS A 198 -6.44 18.74 -14.41
N GLY A 199 -6.00 17.62 -13.83
CA GLY A 199 -6.37 16.27 -14.19
C GLY A 199 -5.79 15.22 -13.23
N TRP A 200 -6.30 13.99 -13.32
CA TRP A 200 -5.92 12.82 -12.53
C TRP A 200 -4.47 12.41 -12.71
N PHE A 201 -3.91 12.51 -13.92
CA PHE A 201 -2.54 12.07 -14.20
C PHE A 201 -1.64 13.24 -14.60
N THR A 202 -2.09 14.46 -14.30
CA THR A 202 -1.30 15.68 -14.40
C THR A 202 -0.54 15.94 -13.10
N SER A 203 0.54 16.70 -13.17
CA SER A 203 1.40 16.93 -12.00
C SER A 203 0.63 17.45 -10.78
N ILE A 204 0.92 16.89 -9.61
CA ILE A 204 0.37 17.34 -8.32
C ILE A 204 0.65 18.83 -8.14
N GLU A 205 -0.41 19.63 -7.97
CA GLU A 205 -0.30 21.09 -7.84
C GLU A 205 0.27 21.52 -6.49
N SER A 206 -0.10 20.81 -5.42
CA SER A 206 0.40 21.11 -4.08
C SER A 206 0.34 19.90 -3.16
N CYS A 207 1.20 19.94 -2.16
CA CYS A 207 1.39 18.89 -1.18
C CYS A 207 1.38 19.53 0.19
N ALA A 208 0.23 19.46 0.87
CA ALA A 208 0.11 19.97 2.23
C ALA A 208 0.36 18.81 3.21
N LEU A 209 1.22 19.05 4.20
CA LEU A 209 1.61 18.07 5.20
C LEU A 209 0.96 18.40 6.54
N GLU A 210 0.16 17.47 7.05
CA GLU A 210 -0.26 17.45 8.45
C GLU A 210 0.63 16.41 9.17
N CYS A 211 1.28 16.82 10.25
CA CYS A 211 2.08 15.92 11.09
C CYS A 211 1.33 15.69 12.39
N HIS A 212 0.97 14.45 12.68
CA HIS A 212 0.24 14.07 13.89
C HIS A 212 1.20 13.40 14.88
N ASP A 213 1.01 13.69 16.18
CA ASP A 213 1.72 13.03 17.28
C ASP A 213 1.25 11.58 17.50
#